data_AF-A0A7J8VUW9-F1
#
_entry.id   AF-A0A7J8VUW9-F1
#
_cell.length_a   1.000
_cell.length_b   1.000
_cell.length_c   1.000
_cell.angle_alpha   90.00
_cell.angle_beta   90.00
_cell.angle_gamma   90.00
#
_symmetry.space_group_name_H-M   'P 1'
#
loop_
_entity.id
_entity.type
_entity.pdbx_description
1 polymer ?
#
loop_
_entity_poly.entity_id
_entity_poly.type
_entity_poly.pdbx_seq_one_letter_code
_entity_poly.pdbx_strand_id
1 'polypeptide(L)' 'MEKQRKDGEVEAVPVVIGGMVLDIQATSSIPPHPRTTCPGQIYYVQGGVARNIAECMTKLGAQPFMISALGFDMPGHFL' A
#
# COMPACT_ATOMS: atom_id res chain seq x y z
N MET A 1 16.84 -7.23 21.28
CA MET A 1 16.20 -7.99 22.38
C MET A 1 15.03 -8.75 21.79
N GLU A 2 15.30 -9.98 21.34
CA GLU A 2 14.30 -10.89 20.79
C GLU A 2 13.39 -11.36 21.94
N LYS A 3 12.10 -11.06 21.83
CA LYS A 3 11.12 -11.50 22.82
C LYS A 3 10.73 -12.93 22.46
N GLN A 4 11.54 -13.90 22.88
CA GLN A 4 11.14 -15.30 22.87
C GLN A 4 9.89 -15.43 23.76
N ARG A 5 8.74 -15.65 23.13
CA ARG A 5 7.51 -16.02 23.83
C ARG A 5 7.51 -17.54 23.96
N LYS A 6 7.05 -17.99 25.12
CA LYS A 6 7.04 -19.37 25.57
C LYS A 6 5.99 -20.19 24.81
N ASP A 7 6.37 -21.44 24.56
CA ASP A 7 5.54 -22.64 24.40
C ASP A 7 4.87 -22.84 23.03
N GLY A 8 5.49 -23.67 22.18
CA GLY A 8 4.87 -24.69 21.29
C GLY A 8 3.76 -24.32 20.30
N GLU A 9 3.22 -23.12 20.32
CA GLU A 9 2.16 -22.64 19.44
C GLU A 9 2.80 -22.07 18.18
N VAL A 10 2.38 -22.60 17.03
CA VAL A 10 2.68 -21.97 15.74
C VAL A 10 2.06 -20.58 15.80
N GLU A 11 2.90 -19.54 15.83
CA GLU A 11 2.42 -18.16 15.81
C GLU A 11 1.56 -17.98 14.55
N ALA A 12 0.27 -17.70 14.75
CA ALA A 12 -0.66 -17.52 13.65
C ALA A 12 -0.25 -16.28 12.85
N VAL A 13 0.19 -16.49 11.61
CA VAL A 13 0.59 -15.42 10.71
C VAL A 13 -0.66 -14.81 10.07
N PRO A 14 -0.93 -13.49 10.23
CA PRO A 14 -2.06 -12.86 9.58
C PRO A 14 -1.92 -12.93 8.06
N VAL A 15 -3.00 -13.29 7.36
CA VAL A 15 -3.05 -13.24 5.89
C VAL A 15 -4.00 -12.12 5.47
N VAL A 16 -3.50 -11.16 4.69
CA VAL A 16 -4.28 -10.03 4.17
C VAL A 16 -4.50 -10.23 2.67
N ILE A 17 -5.76 -10.39 2.27
CA ILE A 17 -6.14 -10.62 0.88
C ILE A 17 -6.98 -9.44 0.40
N GLY A 18 -6.54 -8.77 -0.66
CA GLY A 18 -7.34 -7.70 -1.27
C GLY A 18 -6.53 -6.70 -2.08
N GLY A 19 -7.08 -5.50 -2.24
CA GLY A 19 -6.56 -4.49 -3.17
C GLY A 19 -5.27 -3.82 -2.73
N MET A 20 -4.32 -3.78 -3.67
CA MET A 20 -3.11 -2.97 -3.69
C MET A 20 -3.19 -2.09 -4.94
N VAL A 21 -3.07 -0.78 -4.79
CA VAL A 21 -3.25 0.17 -5.92
C VAL A 21 -2.20 1.27 -5.88
N LEU A 22 -1.96 1.91 -7.01
CA LEU A 22 -1.14 3.11 -7.10
C LEU A 22 -2.05 4.33 -6.99
N ASP A 23 -1.98 5.04 -5.87
CA ASP A 23 -2.65 6.32 -5.70
C ASP A 23 -1.86 7.40 -6.44
N ILE A 24 -2.51 8.07 -7.40
CA ILE A 24 -1.94 9.18 -8.17
C ILE A 24 -2.56 10.47 -7.67
N GLN A 25 -1.78 11.24 -6.91
CA GLN A 25 -2.21 12.53 -6.38
C GLN A 25 -1.71 13.65 -7.29
N ALA A 26 -2.63 14.28 -8.02
CA ALA A 26 -2.34 15.43 -8.86
C ALA A 26 -2.81 16.72 -8.18
N THR A 27 -1.89 17.64 -7.95
CA THR A 27 -2.16 18.94 -7.34
C THR A 27 -1.83 20.04 -8.34
N SER A 28 -2.85 20.78 -8.78
CA SER A 28 -2.69 21.92 -9.68
C SER A 28 -2.11 23.13 -8.93
N SER A 29 -1.20 23.87 -9.56
CA SER A 29 -0.65 25.13 -9.00
C SER A 29 -1.56 26.34 -9.27
N ILE A 30 -2.60 26.15 -10.10
CA ILE A 30 -3.63 27.15 -10.41
C ILE A 30 -5.02 26.50 -10.30
N PRO A 31 -6.11 27.27 -10.20
CA PRO A 31 -7.46 26.71 -10.25
C PRO A 31 -7.66 25.83 -11.50
N PRO A 32 -8.12 24.57 -11.35
CA PRO A 32 -8.30 23.67 -12.48
C PRO A 32 -9.29 24.22 -13.51
N HIS A 33 -8.89 24.23 -14.77
CA HIS A 33 -9.74 24.65 -15.89
C HIS A 33 -10.22 23.41 -16.67
N PRO A 34 -11.53 23.17 -16.77
CA PRO A 34 -12.06 22.00 -17.47
C PRO A 34 -11.61 21.92 -18.93
N ARG A 35 -11.30 20.71 -19.40
CA ARG A 35 -10.89 20.39 -20.78
C ARG A 35 -9.55 21.00 -21.22
N THR A 36 -8.74 21.51 -20.29
CA THR A 36 -7.38 21.99 -20.58
C THR A 36 -6.38 21.39 -19.58
N THR A 37 -5.08 21.55 -19.85
CA THR A 37 -4.02 21.18 -18.91
C THR A 37 -3.71 22.34 -17.96
N CYS A 38 -3.46 22.02 -16.69
CA CYS A 38 -2.98 22.99 -15.70
C CYS A 38 -1.58 22.57 -15.21
N PRO A 39 -0.63 23.50 -15.05
CA PRO A 39 0.64 23.21 -14.39
C PRO A 39 0.41 22.79 -12.93
N GLY A 40 1.27 21.91 -12.43
CA GLY A 40 1.13 21.34 -11.10
C GLY A 40 2.16 20.26 -10.81
N GLN A 41 1.89 19.47 -9.78
CA GLN A 41 2.73 18.34 -9.35
C GLN A 41 1.91 17.06 -9.31
N ILE A 42 2.59 15.93 -9.55
CA ILE A 42 2.02 14.59 -9.46
C ILE A 42 2.86 13.79 -8.47
N TYR A 43 2.20 13.15 -7.51
CA TYR A 43 2.83 12.23 -6.57
C TYR A 43 2.25 10.83 -6.75
N TYR A 44 3.14 9.86 -6.87
CA TYR A 44 2.83 8.44 -6.90
C TYR A 44 2.98 7.88 -5.49
N VAL A 45 1.90 7.36 -4.94
CA VAL A 45 1.87 6.82 -3.57
C VAL A 45 1.32 5.41 -3.63
N GLN A 46 1.99 4.48 -2.96
CA GLN A 46 1.48 3.13 -2.83
C GLN A 46 0.24 3.14 -1.91
N GLY A 47 -0.88 2.62 -2.38
CA GLY A 47 -2.17 2.64 -1.70
C GLY A 47 -2.88 1.29 -1.76
N GLY A 48 -4.20 1.34 -1.50
CA GLY A 48 -5.07 0.16 -1.45
C GLY A 48 -5.34 -0.30 -0.01
N VAL A 49 -6.59 -0.68 0.24
CA VAL A 49 -7.06 -1.01 1.60
C VAL A 49 -6.27 -2.16 2.21
N ALA A 50 -6.07 -3.25 1.46
CA ALA A 50 -5.32 -4.41 1.95
C ALA A 50 -3.85 -4.07 2.19
N ARG A 51 -3.22 -3.34 1.27
CA ARG A 51 -1.84 -2.85 1.40
C ARG A 51 -1.68 -1.98 2.64
N ASN A 52 -2.59 -1.04 2.87
CA ASN A 52 -2.55 -0.14 4.02
C ASN A 52 -2.74 -0.89 5.35
N ILE A 53 -3.62 -1.89 5.39
CA ILE A 53 -3.79 -2.78 6.55
C ILE A 53 -2.51 -3.58 6.82
N ALA A 54 -1.94 -4.21 5.79
CA ALA A 54 -0.71 -4.99 5.91
C ALA A 54 0.46 -4.12 6.37
N GLU A 55 0.62 -2.91 5.83
CA GLU A 55 1.66 -1.96 6.26
C GLU A 55 1.47 -1.55 7.73
N CYS A 56 0.23 -1.26 8.14
CA CYS A 56 -0.09 -0.92 9.53
C CYS A 56 0.25 -2.06 10.50
N MET A 57 -0.14 -3.30 10.16
CA MET A 57 0.21 -4.50 10.93
C MET A 57 1.73 -4.66 11.07
N THR A 58 2.48 -4.49 9.99
CA THR A 58 3.95 -4.52 10.00
C THR A 58 4.53 -3.44 10.91
N LYS A 59 4.02 -2.20 10.83
CA LYS A 59 4.44 -1.08 11.70
C LYS A 59 4.14 -1.32 13.19
N LEU A 60 3.11 -2.13 13.50
CA LEU A 60 2.75 -2.53 14.87
C LEU A 60 3.52 -3.77 15.36
N GLY A 61 4.39 -4.35 14.54
CA GLY A 61 5.27 -5.47 14.91
C GLY A 61 4.73 -6.87 14.56
N ALA A 62 3.62 -6.96 13.82
CA ALA A 62 3.18 -8.22 13.21
C ALA A 62 3.94 -8.47 11.90
N GLN A 63 3.82 -9.68 11.35
CA GLN A 63 4.39 -10.05 10.05
C GLN A 63 3.28 -10.60 9.14
N PRO A 64 2.41 -9.75 8.56
CA PRO A 64 1.34 -10.22 7.69
C PRO A 64 1.87 -10.76 6.36
N PHE A 65 1.26 -11.82 5.85
CA PHE A 65 1.42 -12.27 4.47
C PHE A 65 0.34 -11.63 3.59
N MET A 66 0.75 -10.94 2.52
CA MET A 66 -0.18 -10.22 1.64
C MET A 66 -0.40 -10.97 0.32
N ILE A 67 -1.66 -11.08 -0.10
CA ILE A 67 -2.07 -11.62 -1.40
C ILE A 67 -2.87 -10.55 -2.14
N SER A 68 -2.41 -10.18 -3.33
CA SER A 68 -3.08 -9.25 -4.23
C SER A 68 -2.93 -9.67 -5.68
N ALA A 69 -3.74 -9.09 -6.56
CA ALA A 69 -3.60 -9.23 -8.00
C ALA A 69 -3.08 -7.91 -8.57
N LEU A 70 -1.97 -7.96 -9.28
CA LEU A 70 -1.34 -6.80 -9.90
C LEU A 70 -1.30 -6.95 -11.42
N GLY A 71 -1.26 -5.83 -12.14
CA GLY A 71 -1.04 -5.80 -13.57
C GLY A 71 0.42 -6.06 -13.93
N PHE A 72 0.68 -6.48 -15.17
CA PHE A 72 2.03 -6.54 -15.75
C PHE A 72 2.38 -5.18 -16.39
N ASP A 73 2.30 -4.12 -15.59
CA ASP A 73 2.50 -2.74 -16.01
C ASP A 73 3.35 -1.97 -14.98
N MET A 74 3.57 -0.67 -15.23
CA MET A 74 4.38 0.16 -14.34
C MET A 74 3.82 0.19 -12.91
N PRO A 75 2.50 0.43 -12.67
CA PRO A 75 1.94 0.33 -11.32
C PRO A 75 2.17 -1.02 -10.66
N GLY A 76 1.96 -2.13 -11.36
CA GLY A 76 2.17 -3.46 -10.82
C GLY A 76 3.63 -3.79 -10.50
N HIS A 77 4.60 -3.15 -11.15
CA HIS A 77 6.03 -3.28 -10.80
C HIS A 77 6.47 -2.34 -9.67
N PHE A 78 5.79 -1.21 -9.50
CA PHE A 78 6.10 -0.22 -8.47
C PHE A 78 5.54 -0.58 -7.07
N LEU A 79 4.44 -1.32 -7.03
CA LEU A 79 3.75 -1.75 -5.81
C LEU A 79 4.41 -2.98 -5.17
#